data_AF-A0A951QNA8-F1
#
_entry.id   AF-A0A951QNA8-F1
#
_cell.length_a   1.000
_cell.length_b   1.000
_cell.length_c   1.000
_cell.angle_alpha   90.00
_cell.angle_beta   90.00
_cell.angle_gamma   90.00
#
_symmetry.space_group_name_H-M   'P 1'
#
loop_
_entity.id
_entity.type
_entity.pdbx_description
1 polymer ?
#
loop_
_entity_poly.entity_id
_entity_poly.type
_entity_poly.pdbx_seq_one_letter_code
_entity_poly.pdbx_strand_id
1 'polypeptide(L)' 'MSSYQFNNEISLAEQAEGLGRKALKLGLIASFVVHHFPDSWEFYIPNEKQSEALSPEQAYLKLKKILEKSPL' A
#
# COMPACT_ATOMS: atom_id res chain seq x y z
N MET A 1 -18.81 -14.09 -2.06
CA MET A 1 -18.87 -12.84 -2.84
C MET A 1 -17.92 -11.85 -2.19
N SER A 2 -16.72 -11.69 -2.74
CA SER A 2 -15.67 -10.82 -2.19
C SER A 2 -16.14 -9.38 -2.28
N SER A 3 -16.56 -8.81 -1.14
CA SER A 3 -16.98 -7.42 -1.03
C SER A 3 -15.73 -6.55 -1.07
N TYR A 4 -15.23 -6.26 -2.28
CA TYR A 4 -14.17 -5.28 -2.46
C TYR A 4 -14.75 -3.91 -2.10
N GLN A 5 -14.36 -3.41 -0.93
CA GLN A 5 -14.93 -2.22 -0.29
C GLN A 5 -14.31 -0.92 -0.83
N PHE A 6 -14.00 -0.87 -2.13
CA PHE A 6 -13.41 0.29 -2.79
C PHE A 6 -14.30 0.63 -3.98
N ASN A 7 -15.09 1.69 -3.84
CA ASN A 7 -16.02 2.11 -4.90
C ASN A 7 -15.34 3.07 -5.90
N ASN A 8 -14.19 3.65 -5.54
CA ASN A 8 -13.43 4.61 -6.35
C ASN A 8 -11.93 4.54 -6.00
N GLU A 9 -11.09 5.09 -6.89
CA GLU A 9 -9.62 5.10 -6.79
C GLU A 9 -9.11 5.71 -5.47
N ILE A 10 -9.76 6.77 -4.97
CA ILE A 10 -9.42 7.40 -3.69
C ILE A 10 -9.60 6.43 -2.52
N SER A 11 -10.71 5.69 -2.46
CA SER A 11 -10.93 4.73 -1.37
C SER A 11 -9.93 3.57 -1.41
N LEU A 12 -9.47 3.19 -2.61
CA LEU A 12 -8.40 2.21 -2.76
C LEU A 12 -7.06 2.77 -2.27
N ALA A 13 -6.76 4.03 -2.57
CA ALA A 13 -5.56 4.71 -2.10
C ALA A 13 -5.53 4.82 -0.56
N GLU A 14 -6.65 5.16 0.06
CA GLU A 14 -6.80 5.17 1.53
C GLU A 14 -6.54 3.79 2.14
N GLN A 15 -7.06 2.73 1.51
CA GLN A 15 -6.82 1.35 1.94
C GLN A 15 -5.36 0.93 1.79
N ALA A 16 -4.73 1.27 0.67
CA ALA A 16 -3.31 1.05 0.45
C ALA A 16 -2.48 1.77 1.51
N GLU A 17 -2.80 3.03 1.84
CA GLU A 17 -2.15 3.77 2.92
C GLU A 17 -2.30 3.05 4.26
N GLY A 18 -3.52 2.61 4.59
CA GLY A 18 -3.80 1.89 5.83
C GLY A 18 -2.98 0.60 5.97
N LEU A 19 -2.89 -0.21 4.90
CA LEU A 19 -2.06 -1.40 4.87
C LEU A 19 -0.57 -1.06 5.01
N GLY A 20 -0.10 0.03 4.40
CA GLY A 20 1.29 0.47 4.46
C GLY A 20 1.69 0.89 5.87
N ARG A 21 0.85 1.68 6.53
CA ARG A 21 1.02 2.05 7.95
C ARG A 21 1.02 0.80 8.84
N LYS A 22 0.18 -0.19 8.56
CA LYS A 22 0.15 -1.46 9.31
C LYS A 22 1.44 -2.26 9.10
N ALA A 23 1.88 -2.42 7.86
CA ALA A 23 3.13 -3.13 7.54
C ALA A 23 4.35 -2.45 8.19
N LEU A 24 4.38 -1.11 8.20
CA LEU A 24 5.43 -0.33 8.87
C LEU A 24 5.44 -0.58 10.38
N LYS A 25 4.26 -0.53 11.03
CA LYS A 25 4.12 -0.80 12.48
C LYS A 25 4.53 -2.21 12.87
N LEU A 26 4.29 -3.19 12.00
CA LEU A 26 4.71 -4.58 12.21
C LEU A 26 6.19 -4.83 11.87
N GLY A 27 6.93 -3.81 11.41
CA GLY A 27 8.33 -3.95 11.02
C GLY A 27 8.55 -4.77 9.75
N LEU A 28 7.50 -4.98 8.94
CA LEU A 28 7.55 -5.79 7.72
C LEU A 28 8.15 -5.04 6.53
N ILE A 29 8.13 -3.71 6.59
CA ILE A 29 8.78 -2.81 5.64
C ILE A 29 9.61 -1.80 6.42
N ALA A 30 10.75 -1.40 5.87
CA ALA A 30 11.66 -0.46 6.52
C ALA A 30 11.13 0.99 6.50
N SER A 31 10.40 1.36 5.45
CA SER A 31 9.81 2.69 5.31
C SER A 31 8.61 2.66 4.37
N PHE A 32 7.80 3.70 4.44
CA PHE A 32 6.58 3.88 3.63
C PHE A 32 6.31 5.37 3.45
N VAL A 33 6.24 5.83 2.20
CA VAL A 33 5.96 7.23 1.84
C VAL A 33 4.78 7.27 0.87
N VAL A 34 3.90 8.25 1.06
CA VAL A 34 2.74 8.49 0.20
C VAL A 34 2.76 9.95 -0.26
N HIS A 35 2.74 10.15 -1.57
CA HIS A 35 2.52 11.46 -2.17
C HIS A 35 1.07 11.58 -2.61
N HIS A 36 0.43 12.64 -2.13
CA HIS A 36 -0.96 12.97 -2.42
C HIS A 36 -0.98 14.05 -3.50
N PHE A 37 -1.27 13.68 -4.74
CA PHE A 37 -1.57 14.65 -5.79
C PHE A 37 -3.08 14.89 -5.86
N PRO A 38 -3.53 16.02 -6.44
CA PRO A 38 -4.95 16.30 -6.64
C PRO A 38 -5.65 15.23 -7.47
N ASP A 39 -4.94 14.66 -8.45
CA ASP A 39 -5.47 13.71 -9.44
C ASP A 39 -5.18 12.25 -9.10
N SER A 40 -4.13 11.94 -8.33
CA SER A 40 -3.73 10.57 -8.03
C SER A 40 -2.82 10.49 -6.81
N TRP A 41 -2.69 9.29 -6.22
CA TRP A 41 -1.75 9.05 -5.12
C TRP A 41 -0.62 8.16 -5.59
N GLU A 42 0.60 8.48 -5.16
CA GLU A 42 1.78 7.68 -5.44
C GLU A 42 2.35 7.10 -4.15
N PHE A 43 2.67 5.81 -4.18
CA PHE A 43 3.12 5.07 -3.03
C PHE A 43 4.55 4.60 -3.23
N TYR A 44 5.41 4.86 -2.26
CA TYR A 44 6.80 4.42 -2.27
C TYR A 44 7.04 3.49 -1.09
N ILE A 45 7.32 2.23 -1.42
CA ILE A 45 7.69 1.20 -0.45
C ILE A 45 9.13 0.80 -0.77
N PRO A 46 10.13 1.40 -0.09
CA PRO A 46 11.53 1.07 -0.33
C PRO A 46 11.77 -0.42 -0.09
N ASN A 47 12.33 -1.04 -1.12
CA ASN A 47 12.87 -2.40 -1.07
C ASN A 47 14.29 -2.35 -1.62
N GLU A 48 15.12 -3.35 -1.28
CA GLU A 48 16.54 -3.42 -1.68
C GLU A 48 16.77 -3.35 -3.21
N LYS A 49 15.72 -3.61 -4.00
CA LYS A 49 15.79 -3.64 -5.48
C LYS A 49 14.84 -2.67 -6.20
N GLN A 50 13.95 -1.98 -5.49
CA GLN A 50 12.90 -1.17 -6.12
C GLN A 50 12.63 0.11 -5.33
N SER A 51 12.68 1.24 -6.03
CA SER A 51 12.37 2.59 -5.54
C SER A 51 11.42 3.32 -6.49
N GLU A 52 10.55 2.57 -7.17
CA GLU A 52 9.59 3.11 -8.12
C GLU A 52 8.29 3.50 -7.41
N ALA A 53 7.64 4.53 -7.93
CA ALA A 53 6.31 4.95 -7.53
C ALA A 53 5.30 3.84 -7.89
N LEU A 54 4.47 3.45 -6.93
CA LEU A 54 3.39 2.50 -7.13
C LEU A 54 2.05 3.25 -7.19
N SER A 55 1.19 2.82 -8.11
CA SER A 55 -0.21 3.24 -8.11
C SER A 55 -0.94 2.68 -6.88
N PRO A 56 -2.13 3.22 -6.53
CA PRO A 56 -2.95 2.72 -5.42
C PRO A 56 -3.18 1.20 -5.48
N GLU A 57 -3.47 0.67 -6.66
CA GLU A 57 -3.70 -0.76 -6.90
C GLU A 57 -2.44 -1.60 -6.65
N GLN A 58 -1.30 -1.16 -7.20
CA GLN A 58 -0.03 -1.86 -7.05
C GLN A 58 0.41 -1.87 -5.58
N ALA A 59 0.28 -0.74 -4.90
CA ALA A 59 0.60 -0.59 -3.49
C ALA A 59 -0.29 -1.51 -2.64
N TYR A 60 -1.62 -1.47 -2.85
CA TYR A 60 -2.57 -2.30 -2.13
C TYR A 60 -2.24 -3.79 -2.26
N LEU A 61 -2.03 -4.30 -3.48
CA LEU A 61 -1.72 -5.71 -3.70
C LEU A 61 -0.38 -6.12 -3.10
N LYS A 62 0.64 -5.26 -3.19
CA LYS A 62 1.97 -5.52 -2.62
C LYS A 62 1.91 -5.59 -1.10
N LEU A 63 1.28 -4.60 -0.47
CA LEU A 63 1.14 -4.51 0.99
C LEU A 63 0.26 -5.64 1.55
N LYS A 64 -0.83 -5.97 0.85
CA LYS A 64 -1.67 -7.11 1.23
C LYS A 64 -0.86 -8.41 1.23
N LYS A 65 -0.09 -8.68 0.17
CA LYS A 65 0.80 -9.84 0.10
C LYS A 65 1.84 -9.87 1.22
N ILE A 66 2.41 -8.72 1.59
CA ILE A 66 3.38 -8.63 2.70
C ILE A 66 2.72 -9.02 4.02
N LEU A 67 1.53 -8.47 4.28
CA LEU A 67 0.77 -8.76 5.50
C LEU A 67 0.27 -10.21 5.56
N GLU A 68 -0.15 -10.79 4.42
CA GLU A 68 -0.57 -12.19 4.34
C GLU A 68 0.59 -13.18 4.50
N LYS A 69 1.81 -12.80 4.12
CA LYS A 69 3.02 -13.62 4.28
C LYS A 69 3.64 -13.52 5.67
N SER A 70 3.26 -12.51 6.46
CA SER A 70 3.73 -12.41 7.83
C SER A 70 3.05 -13.48 8.69
N PRO A 71 3.79 -14.40 9.31
CA PRO A 71 3.23 -15.20 10.39
C PRO A 71 2.87 -14.23 11.52
N LEU A 72 1.60 -14.24 11.94
CA LEU A 72 1.12 -13.55 13.14
C LEU A 72 1.75 -14.16 14.40
#